data_AF-A0A8J3HXR3-F1
#
_entry.id   AF-A0A8J3HXR3-F1
#
_cell.length_a   1.000
_cell.length_b   1.000
_cell.length_c   1.000
_cell.angle_alpha   90.00
_cell.angle_beta   90.00
_cell.angle_gamma   90.00
#
_symmetry.space_group_name_H-M   'P 1'
#
loop_
_entity.id
_entity.type
_entity.pdbx_description
1 polymer ?
#
loop_
_entity_poly.entity_id
_entity_poly.type
_entity_poly.pdbx_seq_one_letter_code
_entity_poly.pdbx_strand_id
1 'polypeptide(L)'
;MGDQQRRAKNRGRQNEIDLAADLRSQGFSSAKRVPLSGALQGMPGDVMVEECSLLVEAKVYQTLDIGGTRYFKVDLNWLWKILDEAKRIGWRNACVVIRGKNLRRRAVLVDYIEYLALVNDAETHRNTLRN
;
A
#
# COMPACT_ATOMS: atom_id res chain seq x y z
N MET A 1 2.98 14.01 24.28
CA MET A 1 2.32 13.45 23.06
C MET A 1 0.82 13.54 23.27
N GLY A 2 0.09 14.26 22.41
CA GLY A 2 -1.37 14.41 22.58
C GLY A 2 -2.11 13.09 22.32
N ASP A 3 -3.21 12.85 23.03
CA ASP A 3 -4.01 11.62 22.94
C ASP A 3 -4.45 11.26 21.51
N GLN A 4 -4.71 12.27 20.67
CA GLN A 4 -5.05 12.06 19.26
C GLN A 4 -3.92 11.41 18.46
N GLN A 5 -2.66 11.79 18.72
CA GLN A 5 -1.49 11.28 18.02
C GLN A 5 -1.23 9.81 18.40
N ARG A 6 -1.43 9.47 19.68
CA ARG A 6 -1.35 8.09 20.18
C ARG A 6 -2.42 7.19 19.56
N ARG A 7 -3.66 7.69 19.47
CA ARG A 7 -4.78 6.97 18.82
C ARG A 7 -4.53 6.75 17.33
N ALA A 8 -3.98 7.74 16.62
CA ALA A 8 -3.65 7.61 15.20
C ALA A 8 -2.55 6.55 14.97
N LYS A 9 -1.48 6.57 15.75
CA LYS A 9 -0.39 5.58 15.68
C LYS A 9 -0.89 4.15 15.95
N ASN A 10 -1.75 3.99 16.97
CA ASN A 10 -2.34 2.68 17.29
C ASN A 10 -3.22 2.15 16.15
N ARG A 11 -3.99 3.02 15.47
CA ARG A 11 -4.80 2.62 14.31
C ARG A 11 -3.96 2.20 13.11
N GLY A 12 -2.84 2.89 12.86
CA GLY A 12 -1.88 2.52 11.81
C GLY A 12 -1.31 1.13 12.07
N ARG A 13 -0.77 0.93 13.28
CA ARG A 13 -0.27 -0.38 13.72
C ARG A 13 -1.31 -1.49 13.59
N GLN A 14 -2.55 -1.26 14.02
CA GLN A 14 -3.59 -2.27 13.90
C GLN A 14 -3.90 -2.59 12.44
N ASN A 15 -3.94 -1.59 11.55
CA ASN A 15 -4.16 -1.83 10.13
C ASN A 15 -3.09 -2.75 9.51
N GLU A 16 -1.83 -2.59 9.91
CA GLU A 16 -0.70 -3.41 9.45
C GLU A 16 -0.79 -4.84 9.99
N ILE A 17 -1.20 -5.01 11.26
CA ILE A 17 -1.47 -6.33 11.86
C ILE A 17 -2.61 -7.04 11.12
N ASP A 18 -3.72 -6.33 10.90
CA ASP A 18 -4.88 -6.85 10.17
C ASP A 18 -4.47 -7.27 8.75
N LEU A 19 -3.67 -6.45 8.06
CA LEU A 19 -3.19 -6.76 6.71
C LEU A 19 -2.32 -8.02 6.67
N ALA A 20 -1.38 -8.18 7.62
CA ALA A 20 -0.58 -9.39 7.71
C ALA A 20 -1.43 -10.64 8.00
N ALA A 21 -2.50 -10.51 8.80
CA ALA A 21 -3.45 -11.59 9.03
C ALA A 21 -4.28 -11.91 7.78
N ASP A 22 -4.75 -10.89 7.05
CA ASP A 22 -5.50 -11.02 5.80
C ASP A 22 -4.66 -11.71 4.71
N LEU A 23 -3.36 -11.42 4.63
CA LEU A 23 -2.45 -12.07 3.68
C LEU A 23 -2.21 -13.54 4.05
N ARG A 24 -2.01 -13.84 5.34
CA ARG A 24 -1.87 -15.23 5.82
C ARG A 24 -3.11 -16.05 5.54
N SER A 25 -4.31 -15.49 5.72
CA SER A 25 -5.57 -16.20 5.41
C SER A 25 -5.77 -16.45 3.91
N GLN A 26 -5.07 -15.71 3.05
CA GLN A 26 -5.03 -15.89 1.59
C GLN A 26 -3.90 -16.81 1.11
N GLY A 27 -3.13 -17.40 2.03
CA GLY A 27 -2.08 -18.37 1.71
C GLY A 27 -0.65 -17.84 1.81
N PHE A 28 -0.45 -16.55 2.11
CA PHE A 28 0.88 -15.97 2.31
C PHE A 28 1.37 -16.18 3.74
N SER A 29 1.84 -17.39 4.06
CA SER A 29 2.06 -17.86 5.43
C SER A 29 3.12 -17.06 6.20
N SER A 30 4.16 -16.58 5.52
CA SER A 30 5.23 -15.74 6.08
C SER A 30 4.87 -14.27 6.22
N ALA A 31 3.65 -13.85 5.86
CA ALA A 31 3.26 -12.44 5.94
C ALA A 31 3.30 -11.93 7.38
N LYS A 32 4.13 -10.91 7.62
CA LYS A 32 4.35 -10.32 8.94
C LYS A 32 4.53 -8.80 8.87
N ARG A 33 4.04 -8.12 9.90
CA ARG A 33 4.28 -6.69 10.10
C ARG A 33 5.77 -6.44 10.37
N VAL A 34 6.31 -5.38 9.76
CA VAL A 34 7.67 -4.92 10.03
C VAL A 34 7.66 -4.05 11.30
N PRO A 35 8.41 -4.43 12.35
CA PRO A 35 8.49 -3.63 13.56
C PRO A 35 9.13 -2.26 13.26
N LEU A 36 8.59 -1.19 13.85
CA LEU A 36 9.14 0.17 13.71
C LEU A 36 9.28 0.70 12.27
N SER A 37 8.51 0.17 11.31
CA SER A 37 8.34 0.78 9.99
C SER A 37 8.01 2.28 10.11
N GLY A 38 8.71 3.11 9.32
CA GLY A 38 8.59 4.57 9.36
C GLY A 38 9.14 5.30 10.60
N ALA A 39 9.53 4.59 11.66
CA ALA A 39 10.13 5.16 12.87
C ALA A 39 11.67 5.06 12.89
N LEU A 40 12.22 4.03 12.23
CA LEU A 40 13.66 3.88 12.02
C LEU A 40 13.97 4.04 10.53
N GLN A 41 14.94 4.90 10.23
CA GLN A 41 15.46 5.05 8.87
C GLN A 41 16.05 3.71 8.42
N GLY A 42 15.62 3.18 7.27
CA GLY A 42 16.11 1.92 6.71
C GLY A 42 15.31 0.67 7.06
N MET A 43 14.20 0.78 7.81
CA MET A 43 13.23 -0.32 7.96
C MET A 43 12.35 -0.42 6.70
N PRO A 44 12.30 -1.58 6.02
CA PRO A 44 11.62 -1.73 4.74
C PRO A 44 10.13 -2.00 4.89
N GLY A 45 9.27 -1.13 4.34
CA GLY A 45 7.82 -1.33 4.27
C GLY A 45 7.09 -1.51 5.60
N ASP A 46 5.77 -1.67 5.52
CA ASP A 46 4.91 -1.87 6.69
C ASP A 46 4.65 -3.36 6.97
N VAL A 47 4.52 -4.16 5.90
CA VAL A 47 4.34 -5.61 5.94
C VAL A 47 5.30 -6.24 4.95
N MET A 48 5.83 -7.40 5.30
CA MET A 48 6.71 -8.19 4.44
C MET A 48 6.17 -9.60 4.29
N VAL A 49 6.41 -10.20 3.12
CA VAL A 49 6.10 -11.59 2.81
C VAL A 49 7.37 -12.23 2.24
N GLU A 50 8.03 -13.05 3.05
CA GLU A 50 9.38 -13.56 2.75
C GLU A 50 9.36 -14.57 1.59
N GLU A 51 8.37 -15.47 1.58
CA GLU A 51 8.26 -16.54 0.57
C GLU A 51 8.11 -16.04 -0.88
N CYS A 52 7.69 -14.78 -1.07
CA CYS A 52 7.64 -14.14 -2.38
C CYS A 52 8.49 -12.86 -2.49
N SER A 53 9.37 -12.60 -1.50
CA SER A 53 10.23 -11.41 -1.47
C SER A 53 9.44 -10.11 -1.75
N LEU A 54 8.30 -9.95 -1.07
CA LEU A 54 7.36 -8.85 -1.28
C LEU A 54 7.35 -7.90 -0.07
N LEU A 55 7.63 -6.62 -0.33
CA LEU A 55 7.35 -5.55 0.61
C LEU A 55 6.01 -4.88 0.31
N VAL A 56 5.31 -4.51 1.36
CA VAL A 56 3.99 -3.89 1.27
C VAL A 56 3.98 -2.60 2.08
N GLU A 57 3.62 -1.51 1.42
CA GLU A 57 3.28 -0.23 2.07
C GLU A 57 1.77 -0.20 2.35
N ALA A 58 1.37 0.05 3.60
CA ALA A 58 -0.03 -0.03 4.01
C ALA A 58 -0.61 1.37 4.27
N LYS A 59 -1.63 1.77 3.49
CA LYS A 59 -2.28 3.08 3.63
C LYS A 59 -3.75 2.95 4.04
N VAL A 60 -4.16 3.81 4.96
CA VAL A 60 -5.57 4.03 5.30
C VAL A 60 -5.94 5.46 4.94
N TYR A 61 -6.82 5.63 3.96
CA TYR A 61 -7.18 6.95 3.44
C TYR A 61 -8.69 7.20 3.47
N GLN A 62 -9.05 8.47 3.57
CA GLN A 62 -10.44 8.89 3.36
C GLN A 62 -10.80 8.62 1.90
N THR A 63 -11.93 7.98 1.65
CA THR A 63 -12.47 7.82 0.30
C THR A 63 -13.17 9.10 -0.14
N LEU A 64 -13.02 9.45 -1.41
CA LEU A 64 -13.79 10.49 -2.07
C LEU A 64 -14.94 9.83 -2.83
N ASP A 65 -16.16 10.34 -2.66
CA ASP A 65 -17.34 9.85 -3.38
C ASP A 65 -17.75 10.87 -4.44
N ILE A 66 -17.77 10.45 -5.71
CA ILE A 66 -18.20 11.27 -6.84
C ILE A 66 -19.17 10.43 -7.66
N GLY A 67 -20.42 10.88 -7.77
CA GLY A 67 -21.44 10.18 -8.56
C GLY A 67 -21.70 8.74 -8.11
N GLY A 68 -21.58 8.43 -6.81
CA GLY A 68 -21.73 7.08 -6.26
C GLY A 68 -20.51 6.18 -6.45
N THR A 69 -19.46 6.67 -7.09
CA THR A 69 -18.18 5.97 -7.26
C THR A 69 -17.19 6.43 -6.20
N ARG A 70 -16.51 5.47 -5.57
CA ARG A 70 -15.52 5.75 -4.53
C ARG A 70 -14.10 5.73 -5.10
N TYR A 71 -13.36 6.79 -4.83
CA TYR A 71 -12.00 6.99 -5.28
C TYR A 71 -11.03 7.02 -4.10
N PHE A 72 -9.80 6.55 -4.36
CA PHE A 72 -8.67 6.65 -3.44
C PHE A 72 -7.63 7.59 -4.05
N LYS A 73 -7.10 8.50 -3.23
CA LYS A 73 -5.89 9.23 -3.62
C LYS A 73 -4.69 8.31 -3.49
N VAL A 74 -3.97 8.12 -4.58
CA VAL A 74 -2.69 7.41 -4.61
C VAL A 74 -1.59 8.45 -4.78
N ASP A 75 -0.57 8.40 -3.92
CA ASP A 75 0.67 9.14 -4.14
C ASP A 75 1.70 8.21 -4.76
N LEU A 76 2.18 8.59 -5.95
CA LEU A 76 3.23 7.89 -6.68
C LEU A 76 4.49 7.67 -5.86
N ASN A 77 4.82 8.61 -4.98
CA ASN A 77 6.01 8.51 -4.14
C ASN A 77 5.94 7.31 -3.19
N TRP A 78 4.76 6.79 -2.86
CA TRP A 78 4.66 5.57 -2.05
C TRP A 78 5.18 4.36 -2.80
N LEU A 79 4.81 4.22 -4.08
CA LEU A 79 5.28 3.13 -4.95
C LEU A 79 6.79 3.18 -5.16
N TRP A 80 7.33 4.37 -5.46
CA TRP A 80 8.77 4.55 -5.64
C TRP A 80 9.56 4.20 -4.38
N LYS A 81 9.12 4.71 -3.23
CA LYS A 81 9.81 4.45 -1.95
C LYS A 81 9.82 2.97 -1.60
N ILE A 82 8.67 2.30 -1.68
CA ILE A 82 8.60 0.88 -1.30
C ILE A 82 9.38 -0.01 -2.27
N LEU A 83 9.44 0.37 -3.56
CA LEU A 83 10.26 -0.31 -4.55
C LEU A 83 11.77 -0.12 -4.28
N ASP A 84 12.19 1.09 -3.94
CA ASP A 84 13.59 1.36 -3.58
C ASP A 84 13.99 0.65 -2.30
N GLU A 85 13.11 0.60 -1.28
CA GLU A 85 13.32 -0.18 -0.07
C GLU A 85 13.46 -1.68 -0.36
N ALA A 86 12.61 -2.22 -1.24
CA ALA A 86 12.69 -3.62 -1.66
C ALA A 86 14.03 -3.91 -2.33
N LYS A 87 14.44 -3.07 -3.29
CA LYS A 87 15.73 -3.20 -3.98
C LYS A 87 16.91 -3.14 -3.01
N ARG A 88 16.87 -2.25 -2.03
CA ARG A 88 17.93 -2.11 -1.01
C ARG A 88 18.16 -3.37 -0.19
N ILE A 89 17.10 -4.15 0.05
CA ILE A 89 17.18 -5.42 0.79
C ILE A 89 17.30 -6.64 -0.14
N GLY A 90 17.53 -6.42 -1.45
CA GLY A 90 17.67 -7.47 -2.45
C GLY A 90 16.35 -8.10 -2.91
N TRP A 91 15.22 -7.51 -2.57
CA TRP A 91 13.88 -7.98 -2.93
C TRP A 91 13.41 -7.36 -4.24
N ARG A 92 12.57 -8.10 -4.98
CA ARG A 92 12.12 -7.72 -6.33
C ARG A 92 10.70 -7.17 -6.36
N ASN A 93 9.88 -7.54 -5.38
CA ASN A 93 8.46 -7.26 -5.38
C ASN A 93 8.12 -6.19 -4.34
N ALA A 94 7.32 -5.22 -4.73
CA ALA A 94 6.80 -4.20 -3.84
C ALA A 94 5.39 -3.78 -4.27
N CYS A 95 4.49 -3.55 -3.32
CA CYS A 95 3.14 -3.08 -3.64
C CYS A 95 2.60 -2.10 -2.58
N VAL A 96 1.54 -1.38 -2.93
CA VAL A 96 0.85 -0.48 -2.01
C VAL A 96 -0.56 -1.01 -1.77
N VAL A 97 -0.91 -1.26 -0.52
CA VAL A 97 -2.25 -1.71 -0.15
C VAL A 97 -3.00 -0.57 0.51
N ILE A 98 -4.16 -0.23 -0.06
CA ILE A 98 -4.99 0.89 0.39
C ILE A 98 -6.30 0.35 0.97
N ARG A 99 -6.64 0.79 2.18
CA ARG A 99 -7.95 0.58 2.79
C ARG A 99 -8.66 1.90 2.96
N GLY A 100 -9.91 1.99 2.52
CA GLY A 100 -10.75 3.14 2.83
C GLY A 100 -11.09 3.21 4.31
N LYS A 101 -11.12 4.42 4.88
CA LYS A 101 -11.68 4.62 6.22
C LYS A 101 -13.11 4.05 6.25
N ASN A 102 -13.40 3.24 7.26
CA ASN A 102 -14.68 2.54 7.45
C ASN A 102 -15.00 1.47 6.39
N LEU A 103 -14.05 1.10 5.51
CA LEU A 103 -14.22 0.01 4.56
C LEU A 103 -13.51 -1.24 5.08
N ARG A 104 -14.18 -2.39 4.95
CA ARG A 104 -13.57 -3.70 5.22
C ARG A 104 -12.68 -4.15 4.06
N ARG A 105 -13.07 -3.82 2.82
CA ARG A 105 -12.33 -4.21 1.62
C ARG A 105 -11.08 -3.34 1.45
N ARG A 106 -10.00 -3.99 0.99
CA ARG A 106 -8.74 -3.37 0.63
C ARG A 106 -8.64 -3.34 -0.89
N ALA A 107 -8.15 -2.23 -1.43
CA ALA A 107 -7.67 -2.16 -2.80
C ALA A 107 -6.16 -2.44 -2.77
N VAL A 108 -5.70 -3.35 -3.61
CA VAL A 108 -4.27 -3.60 -3.80
C VAL A 108 -3.86 -2.86 -5.06
N LEU A 109 -2.91 -1.94 -4.92
CA LEU A 109 -2.21 -1.38 -6.05
C LEU A 109 -1.01 -2.29 -6.32
N VAL A 110 -1.02 -2.87 -7.51
CA VAL A 110 -0.03 -3.82 -8.02
C VAL A 110 1.31 -3.12 -8.29
N ASP A 111 2.32 -3.91 -8.67
CA ASP A 111 3.70 -3.47 -8.81
C ASP A 111 3.85 -2.21 -9.69
N TYR A 112 5.01 -1.56 -9.59
CA TYR A 112 5.27 -0.31 -10.32
C TYR A 112 5.12 -0.44 -11.85
N ILE A 113 5.45 -1.60 -12.44
CA ILE A 113 5.30 -1.86 -13.87
C ILE A 113 3.82 -1.94 -14.23
N GLU A 114 3.01 -2.66 -13.46
CA GLU A 114 1.56 -2.74 -13.66
C GLU A 114 0.90 -1.37 -13.47
N TYR A 115 1.36 -0.58 -12.48
CA TYR A 115 0.91 0.79 -12.31
C TYR A 115 1.26 1.66 -13.54
N LEU A 116 2.49 1.58 -14.05
CA LEU A 116 2.89 2.33 -15.24
C LEU A 116 2.06 1.94 -16.46
N ALA A 117 1.77 0.66 -16.63
CA ALA A 117 0.86 0.18 -17.68
C ALA A 117 -0.53 0.82 -17.53
N LEU A 118 -1.11 0.79 -16.33
CA LEU A 118 -2.41 1.39 -16.05
C LEU A 118 -2.45 2.91 -16.31
N VAL A 119 -1.38 3.65 -15.96
CA VAL A 119 -1.29 5.09 -16.24
C VAL A 119 -1.16 5.35 -17.73
N ASN A 120 -0.27 4.63 -18.42
CA ASN A 120 -0.08 4.79 -19.85
C ASN A 120 -1.37 4.46 -20.63
N ASP A 121 -2.11 3.44 -20.22
CA ASP A 121 -3.40 3.09 -20.81
C ASP A 121 -4.45 4.20 -20.58
N ALA A 122 -4.47 4.79 -19.38
CA ALA A 122 -5.36 5.89 -19.05
C ALA A 122 -5.03 7.18 -19.82
N GLU A 123 -3.75 7.48 -20.01
CA GLU A 123 -3.30 8.63 -20.82
C GLU A 123 -3.61 8.43 -22.30
N THR A 124 -3.39 7.22 -22.82
CA THR A 124 -3.74 6.85 -24.19
C THR A 124 -5.24 6.99 -24.43
N HIS A 125 -6.09 6.49 -23.53
CA HIS A 125 -7.55 6.67 -23.61
C HIS A 125 -7.97 8.15 -23.58
N ARG A 126 -7.34 8.97 -22.73
CA ARG A 126 -7.61 10.41 -22.67
C ARG A 126 -7.28 11.14 -23.97
N ASN A 127 -6.19 10.78 -24.61
CA ASN A 127 -5.76 11.40 -25.87
C ASN A 127 -6.65 10.96 -27.04
N THR A 128 -7.20 9.75 -27.00
CA THR A 128 -8.10 9.24 -28.04
C THR A 128 -9.49 9.89 -27.98
N LEU A 129 -9.94 10.33 -26.80
CA LEU A 129 -11.21 11.04 -26.60
C LEU A 129 -11.12 12.56 -26.88
N ARG A 130 -9.92 13.08 -27.13
CA ARG A 130 -9.65 14.50 -27.43
C ARG A 130 -9.42 14.77 -28.92
N ASN A 131 -9.29 13.71 -29.73
CA ASN A 131 -9.21 13.76 -31.19
C ASN A 131 -10.54 13.28 -31.79
#